data_AF-A0A151IUC8-F1
#
_entry.id   AF-A0A151IUC8-F1
#
_cell.length_a   1.000
_cell.length_b   1.000
_cell.length_c   1.000
_cell.angle_alpha   90.00
_cell.angle_beta   90.00
_cell.angle_gamma   90.00
#
_symmetry.space_group_name_H-M   'P 1'
#
loop_
_entity.id
_entity.type
_entity.pdbx_description
1 polymer ?
#
loop_
_entity_poly.entity_id
_entity_poly.type
_entity_poly.pdbx_seq_one_letter_code
_entity_poly.pdbx_strand_id
1 'polypeptide(L)'
;MQLDKYTQREDLDEHLQILTAIMTDLTVDVGKTLDYLAYSKEGLIHTRLLPLEPIIIELREAASQLTKGLHFPFQVKMENWNTIQKYMSINAVYFNFHIFTTLKFPVIAYPTYKIIRTTPLLHYSHSNVFTFVKTDYPLIALDKENNHYTMLSENDLNKCVRDPTTYTCG
;
A
#
# COMPACT_ATOMS: atom_id res chain seq x y z
N MET A 1 -35.44 -44.34 -42.74
CA MET A 1 -34.15 -45.04 -42.94
C MET A 1 -33.05 -44.16 -43.52
N GLN A 2 -33.25 -43.44 -44.63
CA GLN A 2 -32.22 -42.50 -45.15
C GLN A 2 -32.25 -41.15 -44.41
N LEU A 3 -33.43 -40.66 -44.02
CA LEU A 3 -33.62 -39.44 -43.23
C LEU A 3 -33.02 -39.57 -41.82
N ASP A 4 -33.26 -40.69 -41.13
CA ASP A 4 -32.73 -40.96 -39.77
C ASP A 4 -31.21 -40.97 -39.69
N LYS A 5 -30.54 -41.39 -40.79
CA LYS A 5 -29.08 -41.39 -40.89
C LYS A 5 -28.51 -39.99 -41.06
N TYR A 6 -29.26 -39.08 -41.69
CA TYR A 6 -28.85 -37.68 -41.84
C TYR A 6 -28.99 -36.94 -40.51
N THR A 7 -30.10 -37.11 -39.80
CA THR A 7 -30.31 -36.52 -38.46
C THR A 7 -29.31 -37.03 -37.42
N GLN A 8 -28.98 -38.34 -37.42
CA GLN A 8 -27.93 -38.87 -36.54
C GLN A 8 -26.54 -38.30 -36.84
N ARG A 9 -26.28 -37.92 -38.10
CA ARG A 9 -24.99 -37.36 -38.51
C ARG A 9 -24.88 -35.88 -38.14
N GLU A 10 -25.95 -35.12 -38.29
CA GLU A 10 -26.03 -33.74 -37.81
C GLU A 10 -25.88 -33.66 -36.29
N ASP A 11 -26.56 -34.52 -35.53
CA ASP A 11 -26.45 -34.57 -34.06
C ASP A 11 -25.01 -34.92 -33.60
N LEU A 12 -24.36 -35.84 -34.30
CA LEU A 12 -22.95 -36.18 -34.04
C LEU A 12 -22.00 -35.01 -34.37
N ASP A 13 -22.21 -34.34 -35.50
CA ASP A 13 -21.39 -33.19 -35.91
C ASP A 13 -21.57 -32.02 -34.93
N GLU A 14 -22.79 -31.77 -34.42
CA GLU A 14 -23.07 -30.77 -33.39
C GLU A 14 -22.33 -31.08 -32.08
N HIS A 15 -22.38 -32.33 -31.61
CA HIS A 15 -21.63 -32.75 -30.42
C HIS A 15 -20.12 -32.60 -30.60
N LEU A 16 -19.59 -32.94 -31.77
CA LEU A 16 -18.17 -32.77 -32.08
C LEU A 16 -17.75 -31.30 -32.11
N GLN A 17 -18.62 -30.39 -32.59
CA GLN A 17 -18.38 -28.96 -32.55
C GLN A 17 -18.31 -28.44 -31.11
N ILE A 18 -19.24 -28.87 -30.24
CA ILE A 18 -19.25 -28.50 -28.82
C ILE A 18 -17.96 -28.99 -28.14
N LEU A 19 -17.58 -30.26 -28.35
CA LEU A 19 -16.34 -30.82 -27.79
C LEU A 19 -15.09 -30.08 -28.28
N THR A 20 -15.06 -29.71 -29.57
CA THR A 20 -13.95 -28.94 -30.14
C THR A 20 -13.86 -27.55 -29.52
N ALA A 21 -14.99 -26.88 -29.30
CA ALA A 21 -15.04 -25.59 -28.64
C ALA A 21 -14.49 -25.70 -27.20
N ILE A 22 -14.97 -26.67 -26.43
CA ILE A 22 -14.50 -26.93 -25.05
C ILE A 22 -12.99 -27.22 -25.03
N MET A 23 -12.48 -28.05 -25.94
CA MET A 23 -11.05 -28.36 -26.00
C MET A 23 -10.20 -27.15 -26.40
N THR A 24 -10.73 -26.29 -27.27
CA THR A 24 -10.06 -25.05 -27.67
C THR A 24 -9.98 -24.10 -26.48
N ASP A 25 -11.09 -23.89 -25.77
CA ASP A 25 -11.14 -23.05 -24.57
C ASP A 25 -10.18 -23.56 -23.48
N LEU A 26 -10.18 -24.87 -23.23
CA LEU A 26 -9.27 -25.49 -22.27
C LEU A 26 -7.80 -25.29 -22.67
N THR A 27 -7.47 -25.43 -23.96
CA THR A 27 -6.11 -25.22 -24.47
C THR A 27 -5.68 -23.77 -24.28
N VAL A 28 -6.58 -22.82 -24.53
CA VAL A 28 -6.34 -21.39 -24.30
C VAL A 28 -6.10 -21.10 -22.82
N ASP A 29 -6.87 -21.70 -21.92
CA ASP A 29 -6.72 -21.49 -20.48
C ASP A 29 -5.45 -22.12 -19.91
N VAL A 30 -5.03 -23.28 -20.43
CA VAL A 30 -3.71 -23.88 -20.13
C VAL A 30 -2.60 -22.93 -20.58
N GLY A 31 -2.70 -22.37 -21.79
CA GLY A 31 -1.73 -21.39 -22.29
C GLY A 31 -1.61 -20.16 -21.39
N LYS A 32 -2.73 -19.53 -21.04
CA LYS A 32 -2.76 -18.38 -20.11
C LYS A 32 -2.15 -18.71 -18.75
N THR A 33 -2.38 -19.93 -18.25
CA THR A 33 -1.85 -20.39 -16.96
C THR A 33 -0.33 -20.53 -17.02
N LEU A 34 0.19 -21.13 -18.10
CA LEU A 34 1.64 -21.24 -18.31
C LEU A 34 2.30 -19.87 -18.43
N ASP A 35 1.70 -18.96 -19.20
CA ASP A 35 2.18 -17.59 -19.34
C ASP A 35 2.22 -16.86 -17.99
N TYR A 36 1.13 -16.95 -17.21
CA TYR A 36 1.08 -16.36 -15.87
C TYR A 36 2.20 -16.89 -14.96
N LEU A 37 2.45 -18.20 -14.97
CA LEU A 37 3.52 -18.82 -14.18
C LEU A 37 4.91 -18.37 -14.65
N ALA A 38 5.13 -18.26 -15.96
CA ALA A 38 6.37 -17.78 -16.54
C ALA A 38 6.65 -16.32 -16.16
N TYR A 39 5.69 -15.41 -16.39
CA TYR A 39 5.82 -14.01 -16.03
C TYR A 39 5.98 -13.82 -14.51
N SER A 40 5.21 -14.55 -13.70
CA SER A 40 5.31 -14.45 -12.25
C SER A 40 6.67 -14.95 -11.75
N LYS A 41 7.27 -15.95 -12.39
CA LYS A 41 8.65 -16.38 -12.07
C LYS A 41 9.67 -15.27 -12.34
N GLU A 42 9.43 -14.43 -13.36
CA GLU A 42 10.25 -13.28 -13.71
C GLU A 42 9.93 -12.01 -12.90
N GLY A 43 8.96 -12.07 -11.97
CA GLY A 43 8.58 -10.91 -11.15
C GLY A 43 7.42 -10.09 -11.69
N LEU A 44 6.87 -10.45 -12.86
CA LEU A 44 5.80 -9.73 -13.55
C LEU A 44 4.43 -10.34 -13.23
N ILE A 45 3.53 -9.57 -12.62
CA ILE A 45 2.19 -10.05 -12.25
C ILE A 45 1.11 -9.15 -12.85
N HIS A 46 0.12 -9.77 -13.50
CA HIS A 46 -1.04 -9.08 -14.03
C HIS A 46 -2.06 -8.77 -12.91
N THR A 47 -2.21 -7.50 -12.53
CA THR A 47 -3.05 -7.08 -11.38
C THR A 47 -4.53 -7.44 -11.48
N ARG A 48 -5.06 -7.63 -12.69
CA ARG A 48 -6.44 -8.12 -12.94
C ARG A 48 -6.73 -9.50 -12.33
N LEU A 49 -5.70 -10.30 -12.03
CA LEU A 49 -5.85 -11.64 -11.46
C LEU A 49 -5.79 -11.63 -9.93
N LEU A 50 -5.65 -10.46 -9.30
CA LEU A 50 -5.58 -10.34 -7.85
C LEU A 50 -6.95 -10.56 -7.20
N PRO A 51 -7.02 -11.31 -6.08
CA PRO A 51 -8.26 -11.52 -5.35
C PRO A 51 -8.65 -10.25 -4.58
N LEU A 52 -9.43 -9.38 -5.23
CA LEU A 52 -9.74 -8.03 -4.73
C LEU A 52 -10.46 -8.03 -3.38
N GLU A 53 -11.46 -8.90 -3.21
CA GLU A 53 -12.26 -8.98 -1.97
C GLU A 53 -11.39 -9.31 -0.74
N PRO A 54 -10.59 -10.40 -0.74
CA PRO A 54 -9.63 -10.67 0.33
C PRO A 54 -8.68 -9.51 0.60
N ILE A 55 -8.12 -8.89 -0.45
CA ILE A 55 -7.18 -7.77 -0.29
C ILE A 55 -7.84 -6.60 0.46
N ILE A 56 -9.08 -6.26 0.14
CA ILE A 56 -9.81 -5.16 0.80
C ILE A 56 -10.11 -5.49 2.26
N ILE A 57 -10.45 -6.74 2.58
CA ILE A 57 -10.67 -7.21 3.95
C ILE A 57 -9.39 -7.05 4.77
N GLU A 58 -8.28 -7.59 4.27
CA GLU A 58 -6.95 -7.53 4.91
C GLU A 58 -6.48 -6.08 5.09
N LEU A 59 -6.67 -5.22 4.08
CA LEU A 59 -6.33 -3.80 4.19
C LEU A 59 -7.16 -3.09 5.25
N ARG A 60 -8.43 -3.46 5.42
CA ARG A 60 -9.31 -2.86 6.44
C ARG A 60 -8.88 -3.31 7.84
N GLU A 61 -8.54 -4.58 7.98
CA GLU A 61 -8.00 -5.11 9.22
C GLU A 61 -6.68 -4.43 9.57
N ALA A 62 -5.74 -4.37 8.64
CA ALA A 62 -4.47 -3.66 8.80
C ALA A 62 -4.68 -2.19 9.20
N ALA A 63 -5.63 -1.49 8.56
CA ALA A 63 -5.96 -0.10 8.90
C ALA A 63 -6.42 0.06 10.36
N SER A 64 -7.09 -0.94 10.94
CA SER A 64 -7.53 -0.91 12.33
C SER A 64 -6.40 -1.16 13.33
N GLN A 65 -5.31 -1.79 12.87
CA GLN A 65 -4.11 -2.11 13.66
C GLN A 65 -3.00 -1.06 13.51
N LEU A 66 -3.14 -0.10 12.58
CA LEU A 66 -2.16 0.99 12.44
C LEU A 66 -2.06 1.78 13.75
N THR A 67 -0.85 2.19 14.10
CA THR A 67 -0.62 3.10 15.22
C THR A 67 -1.34 4.43 14.99
N LYS A 68 -1.71 5.12 16.07
CA LYS A 68 -2.36 6.44 15.97
C LYS A 68 -1.51 7.38 15.11
N GLY A 69 -2.13 8.13 14.21
CA GLY A 69 -1.45 9.05 13.30
C GLY A 69 -0.89 8.42 12.03
N LEU A 70 -0.95 7.08 11.89
CA LEU A 70 -0.65 6.38 10.65
C LEU A 70 -1.93 6.05 9.90
N HIS A 71 -1.91 6.31 8.59
CA HIS A 71 -3.06 6.11 7.73
C HIS A 71 -2.62 5.62 6.34
N PHE A 72 -3.51 4.92 5.64
CA PHE A 72 -3.35 4.75 4.21
C PHE A 72 -3.63 6.07 3.46
N PRO A 73 -2.89 6.38 2.39
CA PRO A 73 -3.14 7.57 1.54
C PRO A 73 -4.41 7.44 0.67
N PHE A 74 -5.27 6.48 0.96
CA PHE A 74 -6.47 6.15 0.20
C PHE A 74 -7.56 5.60 1.14
N GLN A 75 -8.81 5.66 0.69
CA GLN A 75 -9.92 5.04 1.40
C GLN A 75 -10.02 3.55 1.05
N VAL A 76 -9.98 2.68 2.07
CA VAL A 76 -10.06 1.22 1.92
C VAL A 76 -11.50 0.77 1.64
N LYS A 77 -11.92 0.92 0.38
CA LYS A 77 -13.22 0.48 -0.13
C LYS A 77 -13.09 -0.15 -1.51
N MET A 78 -13.95 -1.13 -1.79
CA MET A 78 -13.96 -1.85 -3.07
C MET A 78 -14.16 -0.91 -4.27
N GLU A 79 -15.09 0.05 -4.13
CA GLU A 79 -15.37 1.10 -5.14
C GLU A 79 -14.14 1.94 -5.52
N ASN A 80 -13.14 2.01 -4.64
CA ASN A 80 -11.93 2.81 -4.83
C ASN A 80 -10.73 1.98 -5.31
N TRP A 81 -10.93 0.73 -5.76
CA TRP A 81 -9.84 -0.16 -6.15
C TRP A 81 -8.85 0.48 -7.15
N ASN A 82 -9.36 1.18 -8.17
CA ASN A 82 -8.51 1.85 -9.16
C ASN A 82 -7.56 2.89 -8.53
N THR A 83 -7.97 3.52 -7.43
CA THR A 83 -7.12 4.46 -6.67
C THR A 83 -6.15 3.71 -5.78
N ILE A 84 -6.62 2.68 -5.07
CA ILE A 84 -5.79 1.82 -4.20
C ILE A 84 -4.63 1.20 -5.01
N GLN A 85 -4.93 0.68 -6.20
CA GLN A 85 -3.96 0.05 -7.08
C GLN A 85 -2.82 1.00 -7.50
N LYS A 86 -3.07 2.32 -7.59
CA LYS A 86 -2.01 3.30 -7.94
C LYS A 86 -0.93 3.44 -6.87
N TYR A 87 -1.27 3.17 -5.62
CA TYR A 87 -0.33 3.23 -4.49
C TYR A 87 0.33 1.87 -4.22
N MET A 88 -0.14 0.81 -4.86
CA MET A 88 0.34 -0.54 -4.63
C MET A 88 1.61 -0.82 -5.44
N SER A 89 2.62 -1.39 -4.77
CA SER A 89 3.74 -2.05 -5.46
C SER A 89 3.54 -3.56 -5.41
N ILE A 90 3.66 -4.23 -6.55
CA ILE A 90 3.50 -5.67 -6.68
C ILE A 90 4.84 -6.30 -7.05
N ASN A 91 5.22 -7.36 -6.33
CA ASN A 91 6.38 -8.17 -6.65
C ASN A 91 6.00 -9.65 -6.58
N ALA A 92 6.62 -10.46 -7.42
CA ALA A 92 6.60 -11.91 -7.28
C ALA A 92 7.93 -12.40 -6.70
N VAL A 93 7.88 -13.38 -5.81
CA VAL A 93 9.07 -14.05 -5.26
C VAL A 93 8.92 -15.54 -5.47
N TYR A 94 9.90 -16.14 -6.13
CA TYR A 94 10.00 -17.59 -6.26
C TYR A 94 10.86 -18.16 -5.13
N PHE A 95 10.28 -19.02 -4.30
CA PHE A 95 10.97 -19.65 -3.18
C PHE A 95 10.43 -21.06 -2.93
N ASN A 96 11.33 -22.04 -2.77
CA ASN A 96 10.98 -23.45 -2.50
C ASN A 96 9.89 -24.03 -3.42
N PHE A 97 10.01 -23.84 -4.74
CA PHE A 97 9.02 -24.28 -5.72
C PHE A 97 7.63 -23.61 -5.63
N HIS A 98 7.50 -22.55 -4.84
CA HIS A 98 6.28 -21.75 -4.72
C HIS A 98 6.51 -20.34 -5.26
N ILE A 99 5.48 -19.79 -5.91
CA ILE A 99 5.45 -18.40 -6.35
C ILE A 99 4.59 -17.63 -5.36
N PHE A 100 5.19 -16.67 -4.66
CA PHE A 100 4.51 -15.77 -3.75
C PHE A 100 4.29 -14.43 -4.43
N THR A 101 3.08 -13.89 -4.35
CA THR A 101 2.79 -12.50 -4.72
C THR A 101 2.84 -11.65 -3.47
N THR A 102 3.70 -10.64 -3.45
CA THR A 102 3.79 -9.66 -2.36
C THR A 102 3.21 -8.33 -2.84
N LEU A 103 2.19 -7.85 -2.12
CA LEU A 103 1.61 -6.54 -2.31
C LEU A 103 2.13 -5.61 -1.19
N LYS A 104 2.67 -4.46 -1.57
CA LYS A 104 3.14 -3.43 -0.64
C LYS A 104 2.28 -2.19 -0.81
N PHE A 105 1.78 -1.67 0.31
CA PHE A 105 1.00 -0.44 0.38
C PHE A 105 1.71 0.56 1.28
N PRO A 106 1.85 1.83 0.85
CA PRO A 106 2.45 2.86 1.68
C PRO A 106 1.53 3.23 2.82
N VAL A 107 2.13 3.49 3.98
CA VAL A 107 1.47 4.10 5.14
C VAL A 107 2.09 5.48 5.31
N ILE A 108 1.26 6.48 5.51
CA ILE A 108 1.68 7.87 5.67
C ILE A 108 1.32 8.38 7.07
N ALA A 109 2.09 9.35 7.54
CA ALA A 109 1.81 10.09 8.75
C ALA A 109 1.59 11.56 8.40
N TYR A 110 0.60 12.19 9.04
CA TYR A 110 0.51 13.66 9.09
C TYR A 110 0.73 14.09 10.54
N PRO A 111 1.98 14.08 11.01
CA PRO A 111 2.24 14.32 12.41
C PRO A 111 1.79 15.72 12.78
N THR A 112 0.93 15.79 13.80
CA THR A 112 0.53 17.05 14.40
C THR A 112 1.40 17.30 15.62
N TYR A 113 2.14 18.40 15.59
CA TYR A 113 3.13 18.73 16.61
C TYR A 113 2.63 19.79 17.58
N LYS A 114 2.90 19.55 18.87
CA LYS A 114 2.93 20.61 19.89
C LYS A 114 4.36 21.12 20.02
N ILE A 115 4.55 22.42 19.84
CA ILE A 115 5.87 23.04 19.87
C ILE A 115 6.21 23.53 21.28
N ILE A 116 7.39 23.17 21.76
CA ILE A 116 7.99 23.65 23.00
C ILE A 116 9.24 24.45 22.63
N ARG A 117 9.30 25.70 23.10
CA ARG A 117 10.51 26.53 22.99
C ARG A 117 11.45 26.20 24.15
N THR A 118 12.70 25.89 23.84
CA THR A 118 13.72 25.67 24.87
C THR A 118 14.18 27.01 25.41
N THR A 119 14.13 27.17 26.74
CA THR A 119 14.66 28.35 27.41
C THR A 119 16.03 28.00 27.97
N PRO A 120 17.12 28.62 27.49
CA PRO A 120 18.44 28.33 27.99
C PRO A 120 18.57 28.77 29.45
N LEU A 121 19.11 27.90 30.29
CA LEU A 121 19.32 28.20 31.70
C LEU A 121 20.61 29.03 31.89
N LEU A 122 20.52 29.99 32.80
CA LEU A 122 21.66 30.78 33.26
C LEU A 122 22.55 29.91 34.15
N HIS A 123 23.84 29.90 33.83
CA HIS A 123 24.86 29.29 34.67
C HIS A 123 25.85 30.37 35.12
N TYR A 124 26.10 30.43 36.43
CA TYR A 124 27.13 31.32 36.97
C TYR A 124 28.50 30.85 36.49
N SER A 125 29.29 31.75 35.91
CA SER A 125 30.64 31.44 35.46
C SER A 125 31.68 31.90 36.48
N HIS A 126 31.87 33.22 36.64
CA HIS A 126 32.80 33.83 37.59
C HIS A 126 32.55 35.33 37.66
N SER A 127 33.02 36.01 38.72
CA SER A 127 33.04 37.49 38.81
C SER A 127 31.72 38.19 38.43
N ASN A 128 30.59 37.68 38.91
CA ASN A 128 29.22 38.13 38.55
C ASN A 128 28.87 38.04 37.05
N VAL A 129 29.64 37.29 36.27
CA VAL A 129 29.35 36.93 34.89
C VAL A 129 28.51 35.65 34.87
N PHE A 130 27.35 35.74 34.22
CA PHE A 130 26.49 34.60 33.93
C PHE A 130 26.57 34.28 32.45
N THR A 131 26.66 32.99 32.14
CA THR A 131 26.71 32.47 30.78
C THR A 131 25.47 31.64 30.51
N PHE A 132 24.94 31.74 29.29
CA PHE A 132 23.84 30.89 28.84
C PHE A 132 24.40 29.66 28.12
N VAL A 133 23.77 28.51 28.35
CA VAL A 133 24.02 27.34 27.51
C VAL A 133 23.37 27.59 26.15
N LYS A 134 24.19 27.69 25.10
CA LYS A 134 23.70 27.81 23.73
C LYS A 134 22.99 26.51 23.35
N THR A 135 21.71 26.59 22.99
CA THR A 135 20.95 25.45 22.47
C THR A 135 21.04 25.43 20.96
N ASP A 136 21.48 24.30 20.39
CA ASP A 136 21.56 24.14 18.94
C ASP A 136 20.16 23.99 18.32
N TYR A 137 19.19 23.52 19.10
CA TYR A 137 17.79 23.32 18.68
C TYR A 137 16.83 24.07 19.62
N PRO A 138 16.36 25.27 19.24
CA PRO A 138 15.50 26.09 20.08
C PRO A 138 14.05 25.59 20.15
N LEU A 139 13.63 24.70 19.24
CA LEU A 139 12.27 24.18 19.13
C LEU A 139 12.25 22.65 19.23
N ILE A 140 11.45 22.14 20.15
CA ILE A 140 11.13 20.73 20.29
C ILE A 140 9.69 20.53 19.83
N ALA A 141 9.49 19.65 18.87
CA ALA A 141 8.18 19.29 18.34
C ALA A 141 7.76 17.94 18.91
N LEU A 142 6.68 17.92 19.70
CA LEU A 142 6.11 16.71 20.27
C LEU A 142 4.97 16.22 19.37
N ASP A 143 5.12 15.02 18.80
CA ASP A 143 4.08 14.35 18.02
C ASP A 143 2.93 13.98 18.96
N LYS A 144 1.76 14.57 18.71
CA LYS A 144 0.56 14.39 19.52
C LYS A 144 0.01 12.96 19.43
N GLU A 145 0.30 12.25 18.34
CA GLU A 145 -0.28 10.93 18.05
C GLU A 145 0.70 9.79 18.35
N ASN A 146 1.99 9.98 18.09
CA ASN A 146 2.99 8.91 18.22
C ASN A 146 3.88 8.97 19.48
N ASN A 147 3.65 9.93 20.41
CA ASN A 147 4.49 10.14 21.61
C ASN A 147 6.00 10.28 21.31
N HIS A 148 6.36 10.61 20.07
CA HIS A 148 7.72 10.87 19.66
C HIS A 148 8.01 12.37 19.67
N TYR A 149 9.28 12.74 19.84
CA TYR A 149 9.71 14.12 19.69
C TYR A 149 10.75 14.25 18.59
N THR A 150 10.76 15.40 17.94
CA THR A 150 11.79 15.78 16.97
C THR A 150 12.22 17.22 17.22
N MET A 151 13.42 17.56 16.78
CA MET A 151 13.97 18.91 16.85
C MET A 151 13.65 19.63 15.54
N LEU A 152 13.07 20.83 15.60
CA LEU A 152 12.75 21.63 14.41
C LEU A 152 13.54 22.93 14.40
N SER A 153 13.92 23.41 13.21
CA SER A 153 14.37 24.79 13.04
C SER A 153 13.18 25.73 12.84
N GLU A 154 13.38 27.05 12.99
CA GLU A 154 12.33 28.02 12.62
C GLU A 154 11.96 27.94 11.12
N ASN A 155 12.93 27.60 10.27
CA ASN A 155 12.68 27.41 8.83
C ASN A 155 11.80 26.19 8.54
N ASP A 156 11.93 25.11 9.32
CA ASP A 156 11.06 23.94 9.17
C ASP A 156 9.64 24.26 9.64
N LEU A 157 9.51 24.98 10.76
CA LEU A 157 8.22 25.40 11.29
C LEU A 157 7.46 26.31 10.32
N ASN A 158 8.16 27.19 9.60
CA ASN A 158 7.58 28.08 8.59
C ASN A 158 6.99 27.35 7.38
N LYS A 159 7.38 26.09 7.14
CA LYS A 159 6.80 25.25 6.09
C LYS A 159 5.57 24.49 6.55
N CYS A 160 5.28 24.48 7.85
CA CYS A 160 4.16 23.76 8.42
C CYS A 160 2.88 24.61 8.43
N VAL A 161 1.74 23.96 8.35
CA VAL A 161 0.44 24.62 8.49
C VAL A 161 0.10 24.73 9.97
N ARG A 162 -0.19 25.95 10.44
CA ARG A 162 -0.54 26.23 11.84
C ARG A 162 -2.06 26.19 12.06
N ASP A 163 -2.47 25.40 13.03
CA ASP A 163 -3.81 25.39 13.66
C ASP A 163 -3.69 26.04 15.07
N PRO A 164 -4.77 26.43 15.78
CA PRO A 164 -4.70 27.28 16.98
C PRO A 164 -3.66 26.87 18.03
N THR A 165 -3.40 25.57 18.18
CA THR A 165 -2.45 25.04 19.17
C THR A 165 -1.46 24.01 18.61
N THR A 166 -1.52 23.69 17.32
CA THR A 166 -0.75 22.59 16.71
C THR A 166 -0.20 22.97 15.34
N TYR A 167 0.85 22.28 14.92
CA TYR A 167 1.46 22.43 13.60
C TYR A 167 1.39 21.10 12.85
N THR A 168 0.95 21.12 11.60
CA THR A 168 0.98 19.95 10.72
C THR A 168 2.10 20.13 9.70
N CYS A 169 3.06 19.22 9.71
CA CYS A 169 4.23 19.24 8.82
C CYS A 169 4.19 17.99 7.92
N GLY A 170 4.57 18.14 6.65
CA GLY A 170 4.64 17.06 5.67
C GLY A 170 6.02 16.98 5.01
#